data_AF-A0A349BM32-F1
#
_entry.id   AF-A0A349BM32-F1
#
_cell.length_a   1.000
_cell.length_b   1.000
_cell.length_c   1.000
_cell.angle_alpha   90.00
_cell.angle_beta   90.00
_cell.angle_gamma   90.00
#
_symmetry.space_group_name_H-M   'P 1'
#
loop_
_entity.id
_entity.type
_entity.pdbx_description
1 polymer ?
#
loop_
_entity_poly.entity_id
_entity_poly.type
_entity_poly.pdbx_seq_one_letter_code
_entity_poly.pdbx_strand_id
1 'polypeptide(L)'
;MIRTYNLKHNTNKGKQVKAAATVMLYRSTAYIIAATQWYRFYKEGKSFWKNLEITHIPSLLSERYKQTCQYQVVSILNSFISNRKNDFVKVVLRSSLPEQTKIDLLTINKFSWWYRKELKDIDRRTLKLARKIFKYILSRHRKPCFKHISMHLDQKVA
;
A
#
# COMPACT_ATOMS: atom_id res chain seq x y z
N MET A 1 21.53 0.84 -21.22
CA MET A 1 22.59 1.57 -20.48
C MET A 1 22.04 2.96 -20.15
N ILE A 2 21.74 3.25 -18.89
CA ILE A 2 21.25 4.58 -18.49
C ILE A 2 22.47 5.51 -18.46
N ARG A 3 22.55 6.47 -19.39
CA ARG A 3 23.57 7.52 -19.38
C ARG A 3 23.16 8.60 -18.37
N THR A 4 23.62 8.46 -17.13
CA THR A 4 23.51 9.54 -16.14
C THR A 4 24.75 10.42 -16.20
N TYR A 5 24.54 11.72 -16.40
CA TYR A 5 25.59 12.73 -16.28
C TYR A 5 25.85 13.02 -14.80
N ASN A 6 27.13 13.15 -14.43
CA ASN A 6 27.49 13.58 -13.08
C ASN A 6 27.11 15.06 -12.91
N LEU A 7 26.12 15.35 -12.06
CA LEU A 7 25.74 16.71 -11.73
C LEU A 7 26.78 17.30 -10.76
N LYS A 8 27.59 18.24 -11.25
CA LYS A 8 28.48 19.01 -10.39
C LYS A 8 27.63 19.83 -9.41
N HIS A 9 27.76 19.55 -8.11
CA HIS A 9 27.10 20.32 -7.05
C HIS A 9 28.13 20.89 -6.07
N ASN A 10 27.85 22.07 -5.53
CA ASN A 10 28.70 22.71 -4.51
C ASN A 10 28.37 22.24 -3.08
N THR A 11 27.63 21.13 -2.93
CA THR A 11 27.22 20.59 -1.63
C THR A 11 28.44 20.06 -0.87
N ASN A 12 28.69 20.61 0.32
CA ASN A 12 29.74 20.12 1.20
C ASN A 12 29.50 18.67 1.66
N LYS A 13 30.57 17.95 2.03
CA LYS A 13 30.49 16.54 2.45
C LYS A 13 29.50 16.34 3.61
N GLY A 14 29.46 17.26 4.57
CA GLY A 14 28.55 17.19 5.72
C GLY A 14 27.06 17.20 5.34
N LYS A 15 26.65 18.06 4.39
CA LYS A 15 25.27 18.11 3.88
C LYS A 15 24.91 16.83 3.11
N GLN A 16 25.86 16.25 2.35
CA GLN A 16 25.65 14.98 1.65
C GLN A 16 25.37 13.84 2.64
N VAL A 17 26.17 13.73 3.71
CA VAL A 17 25.99 12.73 4.76
C VAL A 17 24.64 12.90 5.46
N LYS A 18 24.25 14.14 5.80
CA LYS A 18 22.94 14.42 6.40
C LYS A 18 21.79 14.02 5.48
N ALA A 19 21.85 14.37 4.19
CA ALA A 19 20.83 13.99 3.22
C ALA A 19 20.71 12.46 3.10
N ALA A 20 21.83 11.75 3.00
CA ALA A 20 21.85 10.29 2.97
C ALA A 20 21.24 9.67 4.23
N ALA A 21 21.57 10.21 5.41
CA ALA A 21 20.99 9.78 6.69
C ALA A 21 19.47 9.98 6.73
N THR A 22 18.97 11.15 6.31
CA THR A 22 17.53 11.41 6.22
C THR A 22 16.83 10.42 5.28
N VAL A 23 17.43 10.11 4.13
CA VAL A 23 16.88 9.12 3.18
C VAL A 23 16.82 7.71 3.81
N MET A 24 17.84 7.32 4.58
CA MET A 24 17.82 6.03 5.29
C MET A 24 16.69 5.97 6.33
N LEU A 25 16.53 7.03 7.13
CA LEU A 25 15.44 7.17 8.10
C LEU A 25 14.06 7.18 7.41
N TYR A 26 13.96 7.79 6.24
CA TYR A 26 12.74 7.80 5.45
C TYR A 26 12.34 6.40 5.00
N ARG A 27 13.31 5.61 4.51
CA ARG A 27 13.08 4.22 4.09
C ARG A 27 12.66 3.31 5.24
N SER A 28 13.29 3.42 6.40
CA SER A 28 12.89 2.65 7.59
C SER A 28 11.49 3.04 8.06
N THR A 29 11.19 4.33 8.11
CA THR A 29 9.86 4.86 8.47
C THR A 29 8.78 4.37 7.49
N ALA A 30 9.07 4.40 6.18
CA ALA A 30 8.17 3.91 5.14
C ALA A 30 7.82 2.43 5.32
N TYR A 31 8.81 1.60 5.69
CA TYR A 31 8.61 0.19 5.96
C TYR A 31 7.66 -0.04 7.15
N ILE A 32 7.87 0.69 8.26
CA ILE A 32 7.01 0.58 9.45
C ILE A 32 5.58 1.01 9.11
N ILE A 33 5.41 2.16 8.45
CA ILE A 33 4.09 2.65 8.03
C ILE A 33 3.39 1.61 7.14
N ALA A 34 4.11 1.03 6.17
CA ALA A 34 3.54 0.02 5.29
C ALA A 34 3.09 -1.22 6.06
N ALA A 35 3.89 -1.68 7.03
CA ALA A 35 3.52 -2.81 7.89
C ALA A 35 2.25 -2.53 8.69
N THR A 36 2.13 -1.34 9.29
CA THR A 36 0.93 -0.90 10.03
C THR A 36 -0.30 -0.86 9.13
N GLN A 37 -0.17 -0.33 7.91
CA GLN A 37 -1.26 -0.28 6.94
C GLN A 37 -1.71 -1.69 6.50
N TRP A 38 -0.77 -2.59 6.23
CA TRP A 38 -1.07 -3.99 5.92
C TRP A 38 -1.75 -4.71 7.08
N TYR A 39 -1.29 -4.50 8.30
CA TYR A 39 -1.89 -5.09 9.49
C TYR A 39 -3.36 -4.69 9.63
N ARG A 40 -3.68 -3.39 9.52
CA ARG A 40 -5.06 -2.90 9.55
C ARG A 40 -5.90 -3.45 8.40
N PHE A 41 -5.32 -3.52 7.21
CA PHE A 41 -5.99 -4.07 6.03
C PHE A 41 -6.40 -5.54 6.23
N TYR A 42 -5.51 -6.38 6.74
CA TYR A 42 -5.81 -7.80 6.96
C TYR A 42 -6.66 -8.07 8.20
N LYS A 43 -6.39 -7.38 9.32
CA LYS A 43 -7.05 -7.64 10.60
C LYS A 43 -8.41 -6.98 10.70
N GLU A 44 -8.53 -5.72 10.28
CA GLU A 44 -9.75 -4.93 10.41
C GLU A 44 -10.57 -4.91 9.11
N GLY A 45 -10.00 -5.34 7.98
CA GLY A 45 -10.67 -5.27 6.68
C GLY A 45 -10.92 -3.83 6.21
N LYS A 46 -10.12 -2.87 6.70
CA LYS A 46 -10.21 -1.46 6.32
C LYS A 46 -9.28 -1.15 5.14
N SER A 47 -9.70 -0.21 4.30
CA SER A 47 -8.84 0.35 3.25
C SER A 47 -7.66 1.11 3.86
N PHE A 48 -6.59 1.26 3.08
CA PHE A 48 -5.44 2.07 3.51
C PHE A 48 -5.84 3.52 3.72
N TRP A 49 -5.31 4.12 4.78
CA TRP A 49 -5.70 5.48 5.19
C TRP A 49 -4.48 6.39 5.34
N LYS A 50 -4.46 7.45 4.53
CA LYS A 50 -3.36 8.41 4.47
C LYS A 50 -3.26 9.33 5.69
N ASN A 51 -4.34 9.50 6.45
CA ASN A 51 -4.36 10.33 7.66
C ASN A 51 -4.38 9.48 8.95
N LEU A 52 -3.92 8.23 8.88
CA LEU A 52 -3.74 7.43 10.08
C LEU A 52 -2.77 8.14 11.02
N GLU A 53 -3.09 8.19 12.30
CA GLU A 53 -2.21 8.72 13.31
C GLU A 53 -0.93 7.87 13.40
N ILE A 54 0.22 8.49 13.14
CA ILE A 54 1.54 7.85 13.10
C ILE A 54 2.54 8.48 14.07
N THR A 55 2.06 9.32 14.98
CA THR A 55 2.85 10.02 16.01
C THR A 55 3.66 9.03 16.87
N HIS A 56 3.09 7.86 17.15
CA HIS A 56 3.71 6.78 17.92
C HIS A 56 4.87 6.06 17.20
N ILE A 57 5.12 6.32 15.91
CA ILE A 57 6.22 5.66 15.19
C ILE A 57 7.56 6.28 15.64
N PRO A 58 8.47 5.48 16.25
CA PRO A 58 9.76 5.97 16.69
C PRO A 58 10.62 6.24 15.46
N SER A 59 10.77 7.52 15.12
CA SER A 59 11.59 7.97 14.01
C SER A 59 12.12 9.36 14.31
N LEU A 60 13.38 9.59 13.96
CA LEU A 60 14.06 10.88 14.10
C LEU A 60 13.59 11.91 13.05
N LEU A 61 12.72 11.51 12.12
CA LEU A 61 12.09 12.42 11.18
C LEU A 61 11.06 13.31 11.89
N SER A 62 10.95 14.55 11.43
CA SER A 62 9.86 15.42 11.88
C SER A 62 8.51 14.88 11.42
N GLU A 63 7.44 15.27 12.13
CA GLU A 63 6.07 14.84 11.81
C GLU A 63 5.66 15.18 10.37
N ARG A 64 6.18 16.27 9.80
CA ARG A 64 5.93 16.64 8.40
C ARG A 64 6.50 15.60 7.43
N TYR A 65 7.76 15.18 7.63
CA TYR A 65 8.37 14.12 6.83
C TYR A 65 7.62 12.79 6.99
N LYS A 66 7.18 12.45 8.21
CA LYS A 66 6.39 11.24 8.47
C LYS A 66 5.06 11.27 7.71
N GLN A 67 4.34 12.39 7.72
CA GLN A 67 3.09 12.56 6.99
C GLN A 67 3.29 12.42 5.47
N THR A 68 4.29 13.08 4.90
CA THR A 68 4.60 12.97 3.47
C THR A 68 4.98 11.53 3.09
N CYS A 69 5.78 10.86 3.93
CA CYS A 69 6.11 9.45 3.78
C CYS A 69 4.85 8.57 3.78
N GLN A 70 3.93 8.82 4.70
CA GLN A 70 2.68 8.06 4.79
C GLN A 70 1.82 8.22 3.54
N TYR A 71 1.72 9.43 3.00
CA TYR A 71 0.93 9.68 1.80
C TYR A 71 1.52 8.93 0.60
N GLN A 72 2.85 8.95 0.44
CA GLN A 72 3.54 8.20 -0.61
C GLN A 72 3.33 6.69 -0.46
N VAL A 73 3.52 6.15 0.75
CA VAL A 73 3.32 4.72 1.04
C VAL A 73 1.88 4.30 0.72
N VAL A 74 0.89 5.03 1.21
CA VAL A 74 -0.52 4.71 0.99
C VAL A 74 -0.88 4.79 -0.50
N SER A 75 -0.34 5.76 -1.24
CA SER A 75 -0.53 5.85 -2.69
C SER A 75 -0.01 4.59 -3.42
N ILE A 76 1.22 4.17 -3.10
CA ILE A 76 1.83 2.96 -3.67
C ILE A 76 0.99 1.71 -3.36
N LEU A 77 0.55 1.56 -2.10
CA LEU A 77 -0.26 0.43 -1.68
C LEU A 77 -1.64 0.42 -2.36
N ASN A 78 -2.28 1.58 -2.49
CA ASN A 78 -3.56 1.72 -3.20
C ASN A 78 -3.43 1.35 -4.68
N SER A 79 -2.38 1.81 -5.35
CA SER A 79 -2.10 1.45 -6.74
C SER A 79 -1.92 -0.07 -6.90
N PHE A 80 -1.18 -0.70 -5.99
CA PHE A 80 -1.00 -2.16 -5.98
C PHE A 80 -2.34 -2.91 -5.84
N ILE A 81 -3.18 -2.52 -4.87
CA ILE A 81 -4.50 -3.15 -4.65
C ILE A 81 -5.44 -2.90 -5.82
N SER A 82 -5.45 -1.70 -6.40
CA SER A 82 -6.28 -1.37 -7.57
C SER A 82 -5.99 -2.33 -8.72
N ASN A 83 -4.72 -2.61 -9.00
CA ASN A 83 -4.35 -3.61 -10.01
C ASN A 83 -4.83 -5.02 -9.64
N ARG A 84 -4.77 -5.41 -8.35
CA ARG A 84 -5.28 -6.72 -7.92
C ARG A 84 -6.80 -6.82 -7.98
N LYS A 85 -7.52 -5.72 -7.82
CA LYS A 85 -8.98 -5.67 -8.07
C LYS A 85 -9.31 -6.01 -9.51
N ASN A 86 -8.52 -5.52 -10.47
CA ASN A 86 -8.71 -5.84 -11.88
C ASN A 86 -8.49 -7.33 -12.15
N ASP A 87 -7.47 -7.93 -11.53
CA ASP A 87 -7.24 -9.38 -11.65
C ASP A 87 -8.37 -10.19 -11.01
N PHE A 88 -8.93 -9.71 -9.90
CA PHE A 88 -10.09 -10.33 -9.27
C PHE A 88 -11.31 -10.32 -10.19
N VAL A 89 -11.62 -9.19 -10.83
CA VAL A 89 -12.70 -9.09 -11.82
C VAL A 89 -12.48 -10.10 -12.95
N LYS A 90 -11.26 -10.19 -13.49
CA LYS A 90 -10.93 -11.15 -14.57
C LYS A 90 -11.17 -12.59 -14.13
N VAL A 91 -10.79 -12.97 -12.90
CA VAL A 91 -11.00 -14.33 -12.38
C VAL A 91 -12.49 -14.63 -12.21
N VAL A 92 -13.27 -13.70 -11.66
CA VAL A 92 -14.71 -13.90 -11.45
C VAL A 92 -15.47 -13.99 -12.77
N LEU A 93 -15.21 -13.08 -13.71
CA LEU A 93 -15.91 -13.07 -15.00
C LEU A 93 -15.61 -14.31 -15.86
N ARG A 94 -14.39 -14.84 -15.79
CA ARG A 94 -13.99 -16.06 -16.53
C ARG A 94 -14.45 -17.36 -15.87
N SER A 95 -15.03 -17.30 -14.68
CA SER A 95 -15.50 -18.48 -13.97
C SER A 95 -16.87 -18.95 -14.47
N SER A 96 -17.18 -20.23 -14.28
CA SER A 96 -18.50 -20.83 -14.50
C SER A 96 -19.44 -20.70 -13.31
N LEU A 97 -19.19 -19.76 -12.39
CA LEU A 97 -20.03 -19.53 -11.22
C LEU A 97 -21.43 -19.01 -11.61
N PRO A 98 -22.47 -19.27 -10.79
CA PRO A 98 -23.79 -18.68 -10.97
C PRO A 98 -23.73 -17.15 -10.99
N GLU A 99 -24.62 -16.53 -11.77
CA GLU A 99 -24.62 -15.09 -11.99
C GLU A 99 -24.76 -14.28 -10.70
N GLN A 100 -25.68 -14.69 -9.81
CA GLN A 100 -25.85 -14.06 -8.51
C GLN A 100 -24.56 -14.08 -7.68
N THR A 101 -23.85 -15.21 -7.67
CA THR A 101 -22.55 -15.31 -6.97
C THR A 101 -21.50 -14.39 -7.58
N LYS A 102 -21.49 -14.22 -8.90
CA LYS A 102 -20.58 -13.26 -9.57
C LYS A 102 -20.89 -11.83 -9.13
N ILE A 103 -22.16 -11.43 -9.10
CA ILE A 103 -22.59 -10.10 -8.66
C ILE A 103 -22.13 -9.82 -7.22
N ASP A 104 -22.34 -10.78 -6.31
CA ASP A 104 -21.91 -10.65 -4.92
C ASP A 104 -20.38 -10.52 -4.80
N LEU A 105 -19.62 -11.35 -5.53
CA LEU A 105 -18.15 -11.30 -5.54
C LEU A 105 -17.63 -9.96 -6.09
N LEU A 106 -18.23 -9.44 -7.17
CA LEU A 106 -17.88 -8.15 -7.74
C LEU A 106 -18.24 -7.00 -6.79
N THR A 107 -19.33 -7.12 -6.04
CA THR A 107 -19.73 -6.16 -5.00
C THR A 107 -18.71 -6.14 -3.86
N ILE A 108 -18.29 -7.31 -3.35
CA ILE A 108 -17.21 -7.42 -2.36
C ILE A 108 -15.93 -6.76 -2.88
N ASN A 109 -15.58 -7.00 -4.15
CA ASN A 109 -14.38 -6.46 -4.77
C ASN A 109 -14.44 -4.93 -4.91
N LYS A 110 -15.58 -4.37 -5.34
CA LYS A 110 -15.81 -2.93 -5.49
C LYS A 110 -15.51 -2.20 -4.19
N PHE A 111 -16.01 -2.72 -3.06
CA PHE A 111 -15.83 -2.08 -1.76
C PHE A 111 -14.62 -2.57 -0.94
N SER A 112 -13.78 -3.45 -1.49
CA SER A 112 -12.61 -4.01 -0.80
C SER A 112 -12.94 -4.83 0.46
N TRP A 113 -14.09 -5.51 0.49
CA TRP A 113 -14.61 -6.16 1.71
C TRP A 113 -14.09 -7.59 1.96
N TRP A 114 -13.04 -8.03 1.27
CA TRP A 114 -12.55 -9.43 1.34
C TRP A 114 -12.20 -9.92 2.75
N TYR A 115 -11.81 -9.02 3.65
CA TYR A 115 -11.42 -9.34 5.04
C TYR A 115 -12.48 -8.95 6.08
N ARG A 116 -13.67 -8.48 5.67
CA ARG A 116 -14.78 -8.29 6.60
C ARG A 116 -15.27 -9.63 7.13
N LYS A 117 -15.74 -9.65 8.39
CA LYS A 117 -16.23 -10.86 9.03
C LYS A 117 -17.59 -11.27 8.48
N GLU A 118 -18.50 -10.30 8.37
CA GLU A 118 -19.90 -10.52 8.02
C GLU A 118 -20.43 -9.34 7.19
N LEU A 119 -21.40 -9.62 6.33
CA LEU A 119 -22.17 -8.67 5.53
C LEU A 119 -23.63 -9.14 5.56
N LYS A 120 -24.58 -8.21 5.71
CA LYS A 120 -26.00 -8.56 5.90
C LYS A 120 -26.61 -9.28 4.70
N ASP A 121 -26.22 -8.88 3.49
CA ASP A 121 -26.87 -9.31 2.25
C ASP A 121 -26.05 -10.34 1.45
N ILE A 122 -24.92 -10.80 1.98
CA ILE A 122 -24.02 -11.72 1.26
C ILE A 122 -23.71 -12.94 2.13
N ASP A 123 -23.94 -14.12 1.57
CA ASP A 123 -23.68 -15.38 2.25
C ASP A 123 -22.20 -15.53 2.66
N ARG A 124 -22.00 -16.20 3.81
CA ARG A 124 -20.69 -16.46 4.38
C ARG A 124 -19.83 -17.35 3.48
N ARG A 125 -20.41 -18.24 2.66
CA ARG A 125 -19.65 -19.05 1.69
C ARG A 125 -19.09 -18.16 0.58
N THR A 126 -19.88 -17.22 0.07
CA THR A 126 -19.44 -16.23 -0.93
C THR A 126 -18.31 -15.35 -0.39
N LEU A 127 -18.40 -14.89 0.86
CA LEU A 127 -17.32 -14.16 1.53
C LEU A 127 -16.03 -14.97 1.65
N LYS A 128 -16.12 -16.25 2.04
CA LYS A 128 -14.96 -17.17 2.09
C LYS A 128 -14.34 -17.37 0.71
N LEU A 129 -15.17 -17.53 -0.32
CA LEU A 129 -14.72 -17.67 -1.70
C LEU A 129 -13.99 -16.41 -2.18
N ALA A 130 -14.56 -15.23 -1.94
CA ALA A 130 -13.92 -13.95 -2.26
C ALA A 130 -12.54 -13.83 -1.60
N ARG A 131 -12.43 -14.18 -0.32
CA ARG A 131 -11.16 -14.17 0.40
C ARG A 131 -10.15 -15.15 -0.19
N LYS A 132 -10.58 -16.36 -0.58
CA LYS A 132 -9.72 -17.38 -1.18
C LYS A 132 -9.19 -16.93 -2.54
N ILE A 133 -10.05 -16.39 -3.40
CA ILE A 133 -9.66 -15.84 -4.71
C ILE A 133 -8.67 -14.68 -4.52
N PHE A 134 -8.98 -13.74 -3.64
CA PHE A 134 -8.11 -12.58 -3.42
C PHE A 134 -6.76 -12.96 -2.83
N LYS A 135 -6.72 -13.92 -1.88
CA LYS A 135 -5.47 -14.47 -1.34
C LYS A 135 -4.63 -15.14 -2.43
N TYR A 136 -5.26 -15.91 -3.31
CA TYR A 136 -4.59 -16.54 -4.45
C TYR A 136 -3.96 -15.49 -5.39
N ILE A 137 -4.69 -14.42 -5.71
CA ILE A 137 -4.17 -13.32 -6.52
C ILE A 137 -2.98 -12.69 -5.81
N LEU A 138 -3.11 -12.34 -4.53
CA LEU A 138 -2.02 -11.74 -3.76
C LEU A 138 -0.77 -12.63 -3.70
N SER A 139 -0.90 -13.95 -3.64
CA SER A 139 0.26 -14.86 -3.65
C SER A 139 1.02 -14.90 -4.97
N ARG A 140 0.37 -14.53 -6.10
CA ARG A 140 1.02 -14.48 -7.41
C ARG A 140 1.80 -13.19 -7.67
N HIS A 141 1.64 -12.19 -6.81
CA HIS A 141 2.25 -10.87 -7.00
C HIS A 141 3.12 -10.49 -5.83
N ARG A 142 4.35 -10.08 -6.13
CA ARG A 142 5.25 -9.52 -5.13
C ARG A 142 4.65 -8.22 -4.58
N LYS A 143 4.58 -8.12 -3.25
CA LYS A 143 4.15 -6.88 -2.57
C LYS A 143 5.13 -5.73 -2.85
N PRO A 144 4.67 -4.47 -2.85
CA PRO A 144 5.55 -3.31 -2.97
C PRO A 144 6.66 -3.33 -1.92
N CYS A 145 7.89 -3.00 -2.35
CA CYS A 145 9.06 -2.95 -1.49
C CYS A 145 9.46 -1.50 -1.23
N PHE A 146 9.73 -1.16 0.03
CA PHE A 146 10.10 0.19 0.46
C PHE A 146 11.61 0.36 0.71
N LYS A 147 12.42 -0.67 0.42
CA LYS A 147 13.89 -0.65 0.63
C LYS A 147 14.59 0.47 -0.15
N HIS A 148 14.08 0.78 -1.35
CA HIS A 148 14.66 1.78 -2.24
C HIS A 148 13.67 2.90 -2.58
N ILE A 149 12.70 3.17 -1.71
CA ILE A 149 11.78 4.29 -1.93
C ILE A 149 12.58 5.60 -1.99
N SER A 150 12.23 6.45 -2.96
CA SER A 150 12.73 7.81 -3.06
C SER A 150 12.02 8.67 -2.03
N MET A 151 12.77 9.57 -1.39
CA MET A 151 12.20 10.52 -0.45
C MET A 151 11.37 11.55 -1.22
N HIS A 152 10.06 11.59 -0.97
CA HIS A 152 9.19 12.60 -1.54
C HIS A 152 9.31 13.89 -0.72
N LEU A 153 9.71 14.97 -1.37
CA LEU A 153 9.77 16.31 -0.78
C LEU A 153 8.55 17.08 -1.28
N ASP A 154 7.64 17.39 -0.36
CA ASP A 154 6.48 18.24 -0.62
C ASP A 154 6.81 19.68 -0.18
N GLN A 155 6.05 20.68 -0.63
CA GLN A 155 6.20 22.09 -0.24
C GLN A 155 6.18 22.30 1.29
N LYS A 156 5.59 21.37 2.04
CA LYS A 156 5.56 21.37 3.51
C LYS A 156 6.91 21.07 4.16
N VAL A 157 7.81 20.48 3.39
CA VAL A 157 9.06 19.86 3.81
C VAL A 157 10.28 20.50 3.13
N ALA A 158 10.06 21.15 1.97
CA ALA A 158 11.05 21.90 1.20
C ALA A 158 11.42 23.25 1.84
#